data_AF-A0A2Z3YR67-F1
#
_entry.id   AF-A0A2Z3YR67-F1
#
_cell.length_a   1.000
_cell.length_b   1.000
_cell.length_c   1.000
_cell.angle_alpha   90.00
_cell.angle_beta   90.00
_cell.angle_gamma   90.00
#
_symmetry.space_group_name_H-M   'P 1'
#
loop_
_entity.id
_entity.type
_entity.pdbx_description
1 polymer ?
#
loop_
_entity_poly.entity_id
_entity_poly.type
_entity_poly.pdbx_seq_one_letter_code
_entity_poly.pdbx_strand_id
1 'polypeptide(L)'
;MSRSPFTAPLPKDLADRVRAWARAFHEHFEPGTGWPTKQMARDHQEEGRRLHAEVAAALPDDTVVLHYWETGYADDPEAADG
;
A
#
# COMPACT_ATOMS: atom_id res chain seq x y z
N MET A 1 14.25 -27.94 -14.65
CA MET A 1 12.89 -27.36 -14.59
C MET A 1 13.02 -25.97 -13.99
N SER A 2 12.87 -24.92 -14.80
CA SER A 2 12.96 -23.54 -14.33
C SER A 2 11.65 -23.19 -13.61
N ARG A 3 11.69 -22.90 -12.31
CA ARG A 3 10.54 -22.25 -11.65
C ARG A 3 10.40 -20.86 -12.27
N SER A 4 9.23 -20.53 -12.81
CA SER A 4 8.92 -19.14 -13.19
C SER A 4 9.07 -18.24 -11.96
N PRO A 5 9.82 -17.13 -12.03
CA PRO A 5 10.25 -16.39 -10.83
C PRO A 5 9.20 -15.45 -10.21
N PHE A 6 7.94 -15.43 -10.67
CA PHE A 6 7.04 -14.30 -10.41
C PHE A 6 5.74 -14.58 -9.65
N THR A 7 5.65 -15.65 -8.87
CA THR A 7 4.59 -15.69 -7.86
C THR A 7 5.03 -16.49 -6.65
N ALA A 8 5.59 -15.80 -5.65
CA ALA A 8 5.60 -16.37 -4.31
C ALA A 8 4.13 -16.55 -3.89
N PRO A 9 3.66 -17.78 -3.60
CA PRO A 9 2.25 -18.02 -3.38
C PRO A 9 1.89 -17.53 -1.97
N LEU A 10 1.57 -16.24 -1.84
CA LEU A 10 0.88 -15.74 -0.66
C LEU A 10 -0.42 -16.53 -0.47
N PRO A 11 -0.84 -16.78 0.77
CA PRO A 11 -2.19 -17.26 1.04
C PRO A 11 -3.22 -16.42 0.28
N LYS A 12 -4.20 -17.08 -0.36
CA LYS A 12 -5.16 -16.40 -1.26
C LYS A 12 -5.78 -15.17 -0.62
N ASP A 13 -6.20 -15.29 0.63
CA ASP A 13 -6.85 -14.20 1.36
C ASP A 13 -5.92 -13.00 1.60
N LEU A 14 -4.63 -13.27 1.88
CA LEU A 14 -3.62 -12.23 2.02
C LEU A 14 -3.34 -11.54 0.68
N ALA A 15 -3.23 -12.32 -0.40
CA ALA A 15 -3.07 -11.77 -1.75
C ALA A 15 -4.25 -10.88 -2.16
N ASP A 16 -5.48 -11.28 -1.83
CA ASP A 16 -6.69 -10.52 -2.14
C ASP A 16 -6.76 -9.23 -1.31
N ARG A 17 -6.36 -9.25 -0.03
CA ARG A 17 -6.25 -8.04 0.80
C ARG A 17 -5.19 -7.07 0.29
N VAL A 18 -4.01 -7.56 -0.12
CA VAL A 18 -2.97 -6.72 -0.74
C VAL A 18 -3.46 -6.07 -2.03
N ARG A 19 -4.19 -6.83 -2.88
CA ARG A 19 -4.81 -6.28 -4.10
C ARG A 19 -5.86 -5.23 -3.78
N ALA A 20 -6.69 -5.46 -2.76
CA ALA A 20 -7.71 -4.49 -2.34
C ALA A 20 -7.07 -3.20 -1.80
N TRP A 21 -6.01 -3.32 -1.00
CA TRP A 21 -5.23 -2.18 -0.52
C TRP A 21 -4.62 -1.38 -1.69
N ALA A 22 -3.96 -2.05 -2.62
CA ALA A 22 -3.41 -1.40 -3.82
C ALA A 22 -4.50 -0.73 -4.66
N ARG A 23 -5.66 -1.37 -4.83
CA ARG A 23 -6.80 -0.79 -5.56
C ARG A 23 -7.30 0.50 -4.89
N ALA A 24 -7.38 0.54 -3.56
CA ALA A 24 -7.77 1.76 -2.84
C ALA A 24 -6.81 2.93 -3.11
N PHE A 25 -5.51 2.67 -3.26
CA PHE A 25 -4.57 3.69 -3.72
C PHE A 25 -4.91 4.20 -5.12
N HIS A 26 -5.07 3.29 -6.09
CA HIS A 26 -5.38 3.66 -7.48
C HIS A 26 -6.72 4.38 -7.65
N GLU A 27 -7.70 4.09 -6.80
CA GLU A 27 -9.04 4.68 -6.90
C GLU A 27 -9.15 6.08 -6.27
N HIS A 28 -8.20 6.45 -5.40
CA HIS A 28 -8.41 7.59 -4.52
C HIS A 28 -7.23 8.53 -4.38
N PHE A 29 -6.00 8.04 -4.53
CA PHE A 29 -4.84 8.91 -4.50
C PHE A 29 -4.68 9.59 -5.86
N GLU A 30 -4.69 10.92 -5.84
CA GLU A 30 -4.44 11.73 -7.02
C GLU A 30 -3.04 12.35 -6.91
N PRO A 31 -2.13 12.16 -7.89
CA PRO A 31 -0.75 12.65 -7.79
C PRO A 31 -0.61 14.16 -7.55
N GLY A 32 -1.59 14.96 -7.99
CA GLY A 32 -1.57 16.41 -7.82
C GLY A 32 -2.13 16.93 -6.49
N THR A 33 -3.03 16.16 -5.85
CA THR A 33 -3.75 16.60 -4.64
C THR A 33 -3.56 15.68 -3.44
N GLY A 34 -2.94 14.53 -3.63
CA GLY A 34 -2.77 13.50 -2.62
C GLY A 34 -4.05 12.76 -2.30
N TRP A 35 -4.18 12.30 -1.06
CA TRP A 35 -5.38 11.63 -0.56
C TRP A 35 -6.55 12.59 -0.42
N PRO A 36 -7.80 12.12 -0.57
CA PRO A 36 -8.99 12.95 -0.40
C PRO A 36 -9.09 13.56 1.00
N THR A 37 -8.68 12.82 2.03
CA THR A 37 -8.65 13.30 3.42
C THR A 37 -7.44 12.77 4.16
N LYS A 38 -7.06 13.49 5.23
CA LYS A 38 -6.00 13.06 6.16
C LYS A 38 -6.31 11.71 6.83
N GLN A 39 -7.58 11.47 7.17
CA GLN A 39 -7.97 10.22 7.80
C GLN A 39 -7.74 9.04 6.86
N MET A 40 -8.10 9.21 5.59
CA MET A 40 -7.93 8.18 4.59
C MET A 40 -6.46 7.88 4.28
N ALA A 41 -5.59 8.91 4.26
CA ALA A 41 -4.15 8.72 4.20
C ALA A 41 -3.63 7.88 5.39
N ARG A 42 -4.11 8.15 6.59
CA ARG A 42 -3.73 7.39 7.80
C ARG A 42 -4.22 5.95 7.77
N ASP A 43 -5.49 5.74 7.43
CA ASP A 43 -6.08 4.42 7.34
C ASP A 43 -5.35 3.55 6.31
N HIS A 44 -5.01 4.14 5.15
CA HIS A 44 -4.23 3.47 4.12
C HIS A 44 -2.82 3.11 4.59
N GLN A 45 -2.15 4.01 5.32
CA GLN A 45 -0.85 3.74 5.93
C GLN A 45 -0.89 2.58 6.93
N GLU A 46 -1.85 2.62 7.85
CA GLU A 46 -1.98 1.63 8.91
C GLU A 46 -2.24 0.23 8.34
N GLU A 47 -3.13 0.12 7.35
CA GLU A 47 -3.38 -1.15 6.69
C GLU A 47 -2.16 -1.64 5.90
N GLY A 48 -1.44 -0.74 5.21
CA GLY A 48 -0.21 -1.09 4.51
C GLY A 48 0.85 -1.69 5.45
N ARG A 49 1.00 -1.12 6.65
CA ARG A 49 1.92 -1.66 7.68
C ARG A 49 1.48 -3.03 8.20
N ARG A 50 0.18 -3.25 8.40
CA ARG A 50 -0.35 -4.57 8.83
C ARG A 50 -0.09 -5.63 7.77
N LEU A 51 -0.44 -5.33 6.52
CA LEU A 51 -0.21 -6.23 5.39
C LEU A 51 1.27 -6.52 5.16
N HIS A 52 2.14 -5.52 5.32
CA HIS A 52 3.59 -5.71 5.23
C HIS A 52 4.10 -6.75 6.22
N ALA A 53 3.67 -6.68 7.49
CA ALA A 53 4.04 -7.65 8.50
C ALA A 53 3.53 -9.07 8.16
N GLU A 54 2.29 -9.18 7.68
CA GLU A 54 1.72 -10.47 7.27
C GLU A 54 2.42 -11.08 6.05
N VAL A 55 2.75 -10.25 5.04
CA VAL A 55 3.48 -10.67 3.84
C VAL A 55 4.90 -11.08 4.17
N ALA A 56 5.60 -10.33 5.03
CA ALA A 56 6.94 -10.69 5.50
C ALA A 56 6.94 -12.01 6.28
N ALA A 57 5.91 -12.27 7.09
CA ALA A 57 5.77 -13.55 7.79
C ALA A 57 5.47 -14.72 6.84
N ALA A 58 4.73 -14.47 5.76
CA ALA A 58 4.41 -15.48 4.75
C ALA A 58 5.58 -15.80 3.82
N LEU A 59 6.56 -14.89 3.69
CA LEU A 59 7.71 -14.99 2.80
C LEU A 59 9.03 -14.83 3.58
N PRO A 60 9.37 -15.78 4.47
CA PRO A 60 10.52 -15.65 5.36
C PRO A 60 11.88 -15.61 4.65
N ASP A 61 11.95 -16.15 3.43
CA ASP A 61 13.17 -16.19 2.61
C ASP A 61 13.33 -14.95 1.70
N ASP A 62 12.28 -14.12 1.60
CA ASP A 62 12.27 -12.94 0.74
C ASP A 62 12.39 -11.65 1.56
N THR A 63 12.98 -10.61 0.94
CA THR A 63 12.96 -9.26 1.53
C THR A 63 11.71 -8.53 1.06
N VAL A 64 10.78 -8.28 1.98
CA VAL A 64 9.56 -7.53 1.72
C VAL A 64 9.75 -6.09 2.20
N VAL A 65 9.60 -5.11 1.31
CA VAL A 65 9.77 -3.68 1.63
C VAL A 65 8.47 -2.93 1.37
N LEU A 66 8.02 -2.14 2.36
CA LEU A 66 6.93 -1.18 2.20
C LEU A 66 7.52 0.22 2.02
N HIS A 67 7.43 0.77 0.82
CA HIS A 67 7.81 2.15 0.54
C HIS A 67 6.59 3.06 0.70
N TYR A 68 6.52 3.78 1.82
CA TYR A 68 5.40 4.68 2.11
C TYR A 68 5.82 6.14 1.91
N TRP A 69 5.44 6.75 0.78
CA TRP A 69 5.75 8.14 0.42
C TRP A 69 4.49 8.99 0.23
N GLU A 70 3.33 8.36 0.20
CA GLU A 70 2.03 8.94 -0.13
C GLU A 70 1.37 9.57 1.10
N THR A 71 2.00 10.57 1.70
CA THR A 71 1.53 11.20 2.96
C THR A 71 0.73 12.49 2.77
N GLY A 72 0.71 13.06 1.56
CA GLY A 72 -0.03 14.31 1.27
C GLY A 72 -1.55 14.10 1.17
N TYR A 73 -2.34 15.12 1.53
CA TYR A 73 -3.80 15.09 1.50
C TYR A 73 -4.38 16.45 1.15
N ALA A 74 -5.54 16.47 0.46
CA ALA A 74 -6.16 17.68 -0.09
C ALA A 74 -6.66 18.66 0.98
N ASP A 75 -6.96 18.18 2.19
CA ASP A 75 -7.36 19.02 3.33
C ASP A 75 -6.17 19.64 4.08
N ASP A 76 -4.95 19.61 3.52
CA ASP A 76 -3.80 20.31 4.10
C ASP A 76 -3.80 21.80 3.65
N PRO A 77 -3.93 22.77 4.58
CA PRO A 77 -3.90 24.19 4.23
C PRO A 77 -2.55 24.66 3.64
N GLU A 78 -1.48 23.85 3.69
CA GLU A 78 -0.18 24.17 3.10
C GLU A 78 -0.03 23.74 1.62
N ALA A 79 -0.97 22.94 1.07
CA ALA A 79 -0.91 22.47 -0.32
C ALA A 79 -1.48 23.48 -1.34
N ALA A 80 -1.99 24.62 -0.89
CA ALA A 80 -2.62 25.64 -1.72
C ALA A 80 -1.65 26.75 -2.22
N ASP A 81 -0.37 26.70 -1.86
CA ASP A 81 0.66 27.64 -2.32
C ASP A 81 1.90 26.86 -2.80
N GLY A 82 1.96 26.60 -4.10
CA GLY A 82 3.04 25.89 -4.80
C GLY A 82 2.90 25.99 -6.31
#